data_AF-A0A7S3N2I4-F1
#
_entry.id   AF-A0A7S3N2I4-F1
#
_cell.length_a   1.000
_cell.length_b   1.000
_cell.length_c   1.000
_cell.angle_alpha   90.00
_cell.angle_beta   90.00
_cell.angle_gamma   90.00
#
_symmetry.space_group_name_H-M   'P 1'
#
loop_
_entity.id
_entity.type
_entity.pdbx_description
1 polymer ?
#
loop_
_entity_poly.entity_id
_entity_poly.type
_entity_poly.pdbx_seq_one_letter_code
_entity_poly.pdbx_strand_id
1 'polypeptide(L)'
;MVLPIKPTGRRIYEEVWSIAHKILRKDSKYLKKSNLWWNQKNWRELMMSEKGKQGNLKPFVLKTVDRQGFSCSQCNWVQKCSGCVIEPNEGLQIKDFLKKCHLAIEWQSQMIEEEYNPTSNEIMRHPTIFSFEDDPDEQIISLENCLKKYHEVEKLSDEIYCNKCQKHRDHSKSFETFRPPPILTIQ
;
A
#
# COMPACT_ATOMS: atom_id res chain seq x y z
N MET A 1 2.16 -13.80 15.63
CA MET A 1 2.90 -14.78 14.79
C MET A 1 4.38 -14.48 14.96
N VAL A 2 5.17 -15.42 15.51
CA VAL A 2 6.60 -15.20 15.78
C VAL A 2 7.39 -15.93 14.69
N LEU A 3 8.04 -15.18 13.80
CA LEU A 3 8.95 -15.77 12.82
C LEU A 3 10.19 -16.31 13.55
N PRO A 4 10.71 -17.50 13.17
CA PRO A 4 11.93 -18.01 13.75
C PRO A 4 13.10 -17.05 13.46
N ILE A 5 14.08 -16.99 14.35
CA ILE A 5 15.22 -16.04 14.28
C ILE A 5 16.00 -16.16 12.95
N LYS A 6 15.94 -17.33 12.32
CA LYS A 6 16.57 -17.65 11.03
C LYS A 6 15.61 -18.46 10.16
N PRO A 7 14.61 -17.83 9.53
CA PRO A 7 13.66 -18.55 8.70
C PRO A 7 14.32 -18.98 7.40
N THR A 8 13.80 -20.05 6.81
CA THR A 8 14.13 -20.45 5.44
C THR A 8 13.28 -19.62 4.49
N GLY A 9 13.73 -19.44 3.25
CA GLY A 9 12.96 -18.70 2.26
C GLY A 9 11.56 -19.28 2.09
N ARG A 10 11.47 -20.62 2.04
CA ARG A 10 10.20 -21.35 2.01
C ARG A 10 9.27 -20.95 3.15
N ARG A 11 9.78 -20.91 4.38
CA ARG A 11 8.96 -20.59 5.56
C ARG A 11 8.37 -19.18 5.46
N ILE A 12 9.13 -18.20 4.96
CA ILE A 12 8.63 -16.83 4.81
C ILE A 12 7.48 -16.79 3.80
N TYR A 13 7.61 -17.47 2.66
CA TYR A 13 6.50 -17.55 1.68
C TYR A 13 5.24 -18.14 2.32
N GLU A 14 5.36 -19.21 3.10
CA GLU A 14 4.21 -19.84 3.75
C GLU A 14 3.53 -18.91 4.79
N GLU A 15 4.33 -18.19 5.57
CA GLU A 15 3.82 -17.26 6.59
C GLU A 15 3.14 -16.06 5.95
N VAL A 16 3.76 -15.45 4.92
CA VAL A 16 3.14 -14.36 4.16
C VAL A 16 1.85 -14.88 3.49
N TRP A 17 1.90 -16.07 2.89
CA TRP A 17 0.73 -16.65 2.23
C TRP A 17 -0.43 -16.92 3.19
N SER A 18 -0.16 -17.28 4.44
CA SER A 18 -1.20 -17.53 5.47
C SER A 18 -2.09 -16.32 5.76
N ILE A 19 -1.63 -15.11 5.41
CA ILE A 19 -2.39 -13.86 5.54
C ILE A 19 -2.82 -13.37 4.15
N ALA A 20 -1.87 -13.33 3.23
CA ALA A 20 -2.03 -12.75 1.91
C ALA A 20 -3.09 -13.45 1.04
N HIS A 21 -3.34 -14.75 1.24
CA HIS A 21 -4.34 -15.48 0.45
C HIS A 21 -5.77 -14.92 0.58
N LYS A 22 -6.05 -14.17 1.66
CA LYS A 22 -7.38 -13.59 1.94
C LYS A 22 -7.79 -12.50 0.95
N ILE A 23 -6.82 -11.90 0.25
CA ILE A 23 -7.11 -10.88 -0.76
C ILE A 23 -7.68 -11.47 -2.04
N LEU A 24 -7.61 -12.78 -2.21
CA LEU A 24 -8.09 -13.47 -3.40
C LEU A 24 -9.53 -13.94 -3.24
N ARG A 25 -10.23 -14.11 -4.37
CA ARG A 25 -11.56 -14.75 -4.41
C ARG A 25 -11.49 -16.18 -3.88
N LYS A 26 -12.60 -16.66 -3.31
CA LYS A 26 -12.70 -17.99 -2.67
C LYS A 26 -12.53 -19.15 -3.65
N ASP A 27 -12.77 -18.93 -4.93
CA ASP A 27 -12.61 -19.89 -6.02
C ASP A 27 -11.26 -19.75 -6.74
N SER A 28 -10.38 -18.86 -6.28
CA SER A 28 -9.10 -18.61 -6.93
C SER A 28 -8.25 -19.87 -6.98
N LYS A 29 -7.72 -20.19 -8.17
CA LYS A 29 -6.87 -21.35 -8.38
C LYS A 29 -5.60 -21.32 -7.52
N TYR A 30 -5.14 -20.14 -7.11
CA TYR A 30 -3.92 -19.99 -6.31
C TYR A 30 -4.12 -20.35 -4.83
N LEU A 31 -5.36 -20.54 -4.37
CA LEU A 31 -5.62 -21.13 -3.04
C LEU A 31 -5.14 -22.58 -2.96
N LYS A 32 -5.05 -23.28 -4.10
CA LYS A 32 -4.43 -24.60 -4.17
C LYS A 32 -2.91 -24.45 -4.11
N LYS A 33 -2.30 -25.02 -3.06
CA LYS A 33 -0.84 -25.00 -2.85
C LYS A 33 -0.03 -25.49 -4.06
N SER A 34 -0.56 -26.42 -4.87
CA SER A 34 0.12 -26.91 -6.09
C SER A 34 0.36 -25.82 -7.14
N ASN A 35 -0.43 -24.74 -7.12
CA ASN A 35 -0.40 -23.67 -8.12
C ASN A 35 0.51 -22.51 -7.71
N LEU A 36 1.10 -22.56 -6.52
CA LEU A 36 2.05 -21.57 -6.03
C LEU A 36 3.42 -21.87 -6.63
N TRP A 37 4.06 -20.89 -7.30
CA TRP A 37 5.33 -21.12 -7.99
C TRP A 37 6.43 -21.64 -7.06
N TRP A 38 6.45 -21.18 -5.81
CA TRP A 38 7.40 -21.62 -4.80
C TRP A 38 7.19 -23.06 -4.32
N ASN A 39 6.05 -23.68 -4.65
CA ASN A 39 5.74 -25.09 -4.38
C ASN A 39 6.09 -26.04 -5.52
N GLN A 40 6.48 -25.51 -6.67
CA GLN A 40 6.86 -26.34 -7.80
C GLN A 40 8.28 -26.87 -7.61
N LYS A 41 8.52 -28.15 -7.91
CA LYS A 41 9.86 -28.77 -7.75
C LYS A 41 10.92 -28.08 -8.62
N ASN A 42 10.50 -27.55 -9.76
CA ASN A 42 11.32 -26.82 -10.73
C ASN A 42 11.30 -25.29 -10.52
N TRP A 43 11.01 -24.80 -9.31
CA TRP A 43 10.96 -23.35 -9.04
C TRP A 43 12.23 -22.61 -9.47
N ARG A 44 13.42 -23.25 -9.39
CA ARG A 44 14.70 -22.68 -9.84
C ARG A 44 14.69 -22.38 -11.34
N GLU A 45 14.26 -23.36 -12.13
CA GLU A 45 14.16 -23.23 -13.58
C GLU A 45 13.12 -22.17 -13.96
N LEU A 46 11.98 -22.13 -13.27
CA LEU A 46 10.96 -21.09 -13.47
C LEU A 46 11.51 -19.70 -13.20
N MET A 47 12.28 -19.53 -12.12
CA MET A 47 12.90 -18.26 -11.76
C MET A 47 13.97 -17.82 -12.78
N MET A 48 14.75 -18.76 -13.31
CA MET A 48 15.78 -18.49 -14.32
C MET A 48 15.22 -18.31 -15.74
N SER A 49 14.02 -18.82 -16.00
CA SER A 49 13.33 -18.66 -17.29
C SER A 49 13.04 -17.19 -17.60
N GLU A 50 12.83 -16.88 -18.88
CA GLU A 50 12.43 -15.53 -19.31
C GLU A 50 11.14 -15.07 -18.61
N LYS A 51 10.19 -15.99 -18.40
CA LYS A 51 8.95 -15.73 -17.66
C LYS A 51 9.24 -15.33 -16.21
N GLY A 52 10.20 -15.98 -15.56
CA GLY A 52 10.62 -15.64 -14.20
C GLY A 52 11.25 -14.25 -14.13
N LYS A 53 12.16 -13.94 -15.07
CA LYS A 53 12.83 -12.64 -15.17
C LYS A 53 11.87 -11.49 -15.48
N GLN A 54 10.78 -11.77 -16.21
CA GLN A 54 9.70 -10.83 -16.51
C GLN A 54 8.66 -10.68 -15.39
N GLY A 55 8.88 -11.28 -14.21
CA GLY A 55 7.97 -11.15 -13.07
C GLY A 55 6.67 -11.97 -13.21
N ASN A 56 6.68 -13.04 -14.01
CA ASN A 56 5.51 -13.90 -14.22
C ASN A 56 5.39 -15.03 -13.17
N LEU A 57 6.04 -14.87 -12.01
CA LEU A 57 5.95 -15.80 -10.89
C LEU A 57 4.71 -15.46 -10.07
N LYS A 58 3.76 -16.39 -10.02
CA LYS A 58 2.42 -16.18 -9.44
C LYS A 58 2.25 -16.98 -8.15
N PRO A 59 1.57 -16.43 -7.13
CA PRO A 59 0.83 -15.17 -7.11
C PRO A 59 1.68 -13.90 -6.85
N PHE A 60 2.79 -14.05 -6.14
CA PHE A 60 3.72 -12.97 -5.83
C PHE A 60 5.15 -13.50 -5.68
N VAL A 61 6.12 -12.58 -5.63
CA VAL A 61 7.48 -12.84 -5.17
C VAL A 61 7.79 -12.02 -3.91
N LEU A 62 8.67 -12.55 -3.07
CA LEU A 62 9.21 -11.82 -1.94
C LEU A 62 10.57 -11.26 -2.32
N LYS A 63 10.79 -9.97 -2.09
CA LYS A 63 12.05 -9.29 -2.38
C LYS A 63 12.67 -8.72 -1.11
N THR A 64 14.00 -8.72 -1.05
CA THR A 64 14.76 -8.02 -0.01
C THR A 64 14.99 -6.57 -0.43
N VAL A 65 14.53 -5.63 0.39
CA VAL A 65 14.64 -4.19 0.14
C VAL A 65 15.32 -3.48 1.30
N ASP A 66 15.83 -2.28 1.05
CA ASP A 66 16.44 -1.41 2.06
C ASP A 66 15.44 -1.01 3.17
N ARG A 67 15.91 -0.19 4.11
CA ARG A 67 15.06 0.29 5.20
C ARG A 67 13.96 1.25 4.72
N GLN A 68 14.15 1.92 3.58
CA GLN A 68 13.13 2.78 3.00
C GLN A 68 12.07 2.00 2.21
N GLY A 69 12.36 0.76 1.80
CA GLY A 69 11.47 -0.09 1.02
C GLY A 69 11.54 0.12 -0.49
N PHE A 70 12.46 0.94 -0.99
CA PHE A 70 12.47 1.37 -2.41
C PHE A 70 13.55 0.72 -3.26
N SER A 71 14.66 0.29 -2.65
CA SER A 71 15.79 -0.28 -3.41
C SER A 71 16.29 -1.59 -2.80
N CYS A 72 17.02 -2.38 -3.58
CA CYS A 72 17.58 -3.65 -3.12
C CYS A 72 18.58 -3.44 -1.96
N SER A 73 18.45 -4.24 -0.90
CA SER A 73 19.40 -4.21 0.23
C SER A 73 20.70 -5.01 0.01
N GLN A 74 20.81 -5.73 -1.12
CA GLN A 74 21.91 -6.65 -1.40
C GLN A 74 22.80 -6.18 -2.56
N CYS A 75 22.19 -5.59 -3.59
CA CYS A 75 22.91 -5.13 -4.78
C CYS A 75 23.51 -3.74 -4.57
N ASN A 76 24.57 -3.44 -5.33
CA ASN A 76 25.06 -2.06 -5.43
C ASN A 76 23.97 -1.18 -6.07
N TRP A 77 23.72 0.00 -5.49
CA TRP A 77 22.68 0.95 -5.90
C TRP A 77 22.76 1.33 -7.39
N VAL A 78 23.96 1.30 -7.98
CA VAL A 78 24.16 1.59 -9.42
C VAL A 78 23.44 0.59 -10.35
N GLN A 79 23.11 -0.60 -9.85
CA GLN A 79 22.39 -1.63 -10.60
C GLN A 79 20.88 -1.35 -10.70
N LYS A 80 20.37 -0.31 -10.01
CA LYS A 80 18.95 0.07 -9.99
C LYS A 80 18.00 -1.11 -9.72
N CYS A 81 18.45 -2.08 -8.91
CA CYS A 81 17.68 -3.25 -8.56
C CYS A 81 16.56 -2.88 -7.58
N SER A 82 15.31 -3.23 -7.89
CA SER A 82 14.14 -3.01 -7.02
C SER A 82 14.01 -4.03 -5.87
N GLY A 83 14.95 -4.98 -5.78
CA GLY A 83 15.00 -5.99 -4.73
C GLY A 83 15.33 -7.37 -5.28
N CYS A 84 16.24 -8.09 -4.62
CA CYS A 84 16.55 -9.48 -4.97
C CYS A 84 15.42 -10.39 -4.47
N VAL A 85 14.93 -11.25 -5.36
CA VAL A 85 13.94 -12.27 -5.02
C VAL A 85 14.52 -13.25 -4.00
N ILE A 86 13.75 -13.52 -2.96
CA ILE A 86 14.06 -14.54 -1.97
C ILE A 86 13.74 -15.89 -2.59
N GLU A 87 14.74 -16.75 -2.66
CA GLU A 87 14.57 -18.12 -3.11
C GLU A 87 13.74 -18.93 -2.11
N PRO A 88 12.71 -19.70 -2.55
CA PRO A 88 11.89 -20.53 -1.68
C PRO A 88 12.60 -21.82 -1.24
N ASN A 89 13.86 -21.71 -0.85
CA ASN A 89 14.67 -22.85 -0.41
C ASN A 89 14.25 -23.26 1.01
N GLU A 90 14.11 -24.58 1.24
CA GLU A 90 13.79 -25.18 2.54
C GLU A 90 15.04 -25.44 3.40
N GLY A 91 16.20 -25.68 2.79
CA GLY A 91 17.43 -26.06 3.49
C GLY A 91 18.33 -24.89 3.87
N LEU A 92 18.12 -23.71 3.28
CA LEU A 92 18.97 -22.54 3.51
C LEU A 92 18.26 -21.52 4.41
N GLN A 93 18.80 -21.34 5.61
CA GLN A 93 18.36 -20.29 6.53
C GLN A 93 18.88 -18.91 6.09
N ILE A 94 18.02 -17.90 6.16
CA ILE A 94 18.38 -16.52 5.88
C ILE A 94 19.02 -15.93 7.14
N LYS A 95 20.34 -15.70 7.08
CA LYS A 95 21.09 -15.04 8.16
C LYS A 95 20.70 -13.56 8.23
N ASP A 96 20.66 -13.01 9.44
CA ASP A 96 20.32 -11.60 9.70
C ASP A 96 18.98 -11.14 9.12
N PHE A 97 18.02 -12.06 9.03
CA PHE A 97 16.66 -11.82 8.60
C PHE A 97 16.06 -10.61 9.34
N LEU A 98 15.66 -9.59 8.57
CA LEU A 98 15.08 -8.32 9.01
C LEU A 98 15.96 -7.40 9.89
N LYS A 99 17.22 -7.74 10.19
CA LYS A 99 18.09 -6.83 10.97
C LYS A 99 18.57 -5.62 10.17
N LYS A 100 18.75 -5.79 8.85
CA LYS A 100 19.35 -4.79 7.95
C LYS A 100 18.47 -4.43 6.75
N CYS A 101 17.31 -5.07 6.59
CA CYS A 101 16.47 -4.94 5.41
C CYS A 101 14.99 -5.19 5.73
N HIS A 102 14.10 -4.75 4.85
CA HIS A 102 12.68 -5.11 4.87
C HIS A 102 12.35 -6.13 3.77
N LEU A 103 11.12 -6.63 3.82
CA LEU A 103 10.53 -7.47 2.80
C LEU A 103 9.53 -6.68 1.98
N ALA A 104 9.63 -6.76 0.66
CA ALA A 104 8.60 -6.31 -0.25
C ALA A 104 7.84 -7.52 -0.80
N ILE A 105 6.50 -7.42 -0.83
CA ILE A 105 5.61 -8.39 -1.49
C ILE A 105 5.27 -7.78 -2.85
N GLU A 106 5.77 -8.39 -3.92
CA GLU A 106 5.51 -7.94 -5.29
C GLU A 106 4.52 -8.92 -5.94
N TRP A 107 3.28 -8.47 -6.09
CA TRP A 107 2.21 -9.21 -6.74
C TRP A 107 2.34 -9.16 -8.26
N GLN A 108 1.94 -10.24 -8.93
CA GLN A 108 1.86 -10.23 -10.39
C GLN A 108 0.60 -9.47 -10.83
N SER A 109 0.77 -8.34 -11.52
CA SER A 109 -0.31 -7.38 -11.84
C SER A 109 -1.54 -8.01 -12.53
N GLN A 110 -1.32 -8.79 -13.58
CA GLN A 110 -2.43 -9.40 -14.32
C GLN A 110 -3.21 -10.40 -13.46
N MET A 111 -2.50 -11.22 -12.68
CA MET A 111 -3.12 -12.21 -11.80
C MET A 111 -3.92 -11.54 -10.68
N ILE A 112 -3.41 -10.45 -10.09
CA ILE A 112 -4.16 -9.77 -9.03
C ILE A 112 -5.42 -9.11 -9.60
N GLU A 113 -5.36 -8.48 -10.77
CA GLU A 113 -6.55 -7.93 -11.44
C GLU A 113 -7.64 -9.00 -11.70
N GLU A 114 -7.23 -10.21 -12.08
CA GLU A 114 -8.15 -11.33 -12.37
C GLU A 114 -8.71 -12.00 -11.10
N GLU A 115 -7.92 -12.08 -10.03
CA GLU A 115 -8.19 -12.96 -8.88
C GLU A 115 -8.53 -12.23 -7.58
N TYR A 116 -8.40 -10.90 -7.56
CA TYR A 116 -8.63 -10.07 -6.39
C TYR A 116 -10.10 -10.09 -5.94
N ASN A 117 -10.30 -10.21 -4.64
CA ASN A 117 -11.61 -10.10 -4.02
C ASN A 117 -11.86 -8.63 -3.62
N PRO A 118 -12.80 -7.92 -4.24
CA PRO A 118 -13.07 -6.52 -3.93
C PRO A 118 -13.47 -6.29 -2.46
N THR A 119 -14.12 -7.26 -1.83
CA THR A 119 -14.50 -7.17 -0.41
C THR A 119 -13.33 -7.39 0.55
N SER A 120 -12.15 -7.78 0.06
CA SER A 120 -10.97 -7.98 0.93
C SER A 120 -10.39 -6.67 1.47
N ASN A 121 -10.64 -5.54 0.80
CA ASN A 121 -10.32 -4.19 1.30
C ASN A 121 -11.47 -3.55 2.08
N GLU A 122 -12.61 -4.24 2.27
CA GLU A 122 -13.65 -3.71 3.15
C GLU A 122 -13.10 -3.64 4.57
N ILE A 123 -12.97 -2.42 5.07
CA ILE A 123 -12.61 -2.16 6.46
C ILE A 123 -13.74 -2.73 7.30
N MET A 124 -13.52 -3.91 7.88
CA MET A 124 -14.43 -4.49 8.85
C MET A 124 -14.38 -3.61 10.09
N ARG A 125 -15.34 -2.69 10.23
CA ARG A 125 -15.46 -1.83 11.41
C ARG A 125 -15.72 -2.72 12.62
N HIS A 126 -14.79 -2.75 13.56
CA HIS A 126 -14.98 -3.48 14.80
C HIS A 126 -16.10 -2.81 15.62
N PRO A 127 -16.97 -3.55 16.33
CA PRO A 127 -18.08 -2.96 17.09
C PRO A 127 -17.66 -1.89 18.11
N THR A 128 -16.41 -1.91 18.58
CA THR A 128 -15.86 -0.87 19.47
C THR A 128 -15.53 0.45 18.78
N ILE A 129 -15.62 0.55 17.44
CA ILE A 129 -15.45 1.83 16.72
C ILE A 129 -16.72 2.67 16.87
N PHE A 130 -17.90 2.04 16.93
CA PHE A 130 -19.17 2.75 17.10
C PHE A 130 -19.25 3.51 18.44
N SER A 131 -18.50 3.10 19.47
CA SER A 131 -18.45 3.83 20.74
C SER A 131 -17.58 5.11 20.69
N PHE A 132 -16.78 5.31 19.64
CA PHE A 132 -15.98 6.53 19.42
C PHE A 132 -16.63 7.50 18.42
N GLU A 133 -17.62 7.05 17.64
CA GLU A 133 -18.34 7.93 16.69
C GLU A 133 -19.20 9.01 17.39
N ASP A 134 -19.46 8.86 18.69
CA ASP A 134 -20.15 9.87 19.52
C ASP A 134 -19.19 10.89 20.15
N ASP A 135 -17.87 10.78 19.93
CA ASP A 135 -16.91 11.79 20.40
C ASP A 135 -16.86 12.96 19.39
N PRO A 136 -17.33 14.17 19.76
CA PRO A 136 -17.37 15.32 18.84
C PRO A 136 -15.97 15.73 18.33
N ASP A 137 -14.90 15.34 19.02
CA ASP A 137 -13.52 15.63 18.63
C ASP A 137 -12.96 14.67 17.55
N GLU A 138 -13.62 13.52 17.30
CA GLU A 138 -13.23 12.53 16.26
C GLU A 138 -14.25 12.41 15.11
N GLN A 139 -15.04 13.46 14.84
CA GLN A 139 -15.95 13.42 13.68
C GLN A 139 -15.16 13.21 12.38
N ILE A 140 -15.45 12.11 11.69
CA ILE A 140 -14.90 11.81 10.37
C ILE A 140 -15.37 12.90 9.40
N ILE A 141 -14.50 13.85 9.10
CA ILE A 141 -14.78 14.90 8.11
C ILE A 141 -14.58 14.30 6.72
N SER A 142 -15.63 14.29 5.91
CA SER A 142 -15.52 13.85 4.52
C SER A 142 -14.77 14.87 3.67
N LEU A 143 -14.09 14.42 2.61
CA LEU A 143 -13.47 15.31 1.63
C LEU A 143 -14.51 16.28 1.02
N GLU A 144 -15.75 15.83 0.84
CA GLU A 144 -16.86 16.67 0.40
C GLU A 144 -17.11 17.83 1.38
N ASN A 145 -17.12 17.55 2.69
CA ASN A 145 -17.27 18.57 3.72
C ASN A 145 -16.10 19.56 3.68
N CYS A 146 -14.87 19.09 3.50
CA CYS A 146 -13.70 19.97 3.33
C CYS A 146 -13.82 20.87 2.10
N LEU A 147 -14.25 20.32 0.96
CA LEU A 147 -14.42 21.09 -0.28
C LEU A 147 -15.57 22.09 -0.18
N LYS A 148 -16.66 21.73 0.51
CA LYS A 148 -17.75 22.68 0.82
C LYS A 148 -17.24 23.82 1.68
N LYS A 149 -16.52 23.50 2.76
CA LYS A 149 -15.93 24.48 3.68
C LYS A 149 -14.94 25.41 2.97
N TYR A 150 -14.18 24.92 2.00
CA TYR A 150 -13.29 25.75 1.18
C TYR A 150 -14.02 26.84 0.39
N HIS A 151 -15.27 26.58 -0.03
CA HIS A 151 -16.08 27.54 -0.77
C HIS A 151 -16.97 28.42 0.13
N GLU A 152 -16.95 28.22 1.45
CA GLU A 152 -17.72 29.03 2.37
C GLU A 152 -17.19 30.47 2.42
N VAL A 153 -18.12 31.42 2.62
CA VAL A 153 -17.77 32.82 2.82
C VAL A 153 -17.30 33.01 4.26
N GLU A 154 -16.01 33.29 4.45
CA GLU A 154 -15.43 33.59 5.75
C GLU A 154 -15.50 35.10 6.04
N LYS A 155 -15.85 35.45 7.29
CA LYS A 155 -15.71 36.83 7.78
C LYS A 155 -14.30 37.01 8.30
N LEU A 156 -13.63 38.05 7.84
CA LEU A 156 -12.31 38.41 8.34
C LEU A 156 -12.46 39.03 9.73
N SER A 157 -11.61 38.61 10.66
CA SER A 157 -11.64 39.09 12.06
C SER A 157 -11.28 40.56 12.19
N ASP A 158 -10.47 41.06 11.26
CA ASP A 158 -9.89 42.39 11.32
C ASP A 158 -10.64 43.32 10.38
N GLU A 159 -10.93 44.54 10.86
CA GLU A 159 -11.51 45.55 9.99
C GLU A 159 -10.48 45.96 8.93
N ILE A 160 -10.87 45.89 7.66
CA ILE A 160 -10.02 46.26 6.52
C ILE A 160 -10.50 47.60 5.98
N TYR A 161 -9.56 48.42 5.51
CA TYR A 161 -9.87 49.70 4.91
C TYR A 161 -10.60 49.52 3.57
N CYS A 162 -11.81 50.05 3.47
CA CYS A 162 -12.58 50.04 2.23
C CYS A 162 -12.38 51.35 1.46
N ASN A 163 -11.70 51.30 0.30
CA ASN A 163 -11.46 52.47 -0.56
C ASN A 163 -12.74 53.20 -0.98
N LYS A 164 -13.87 52.51 -1.12
CA LYS A 164 -15.14 53.13 -1.49
C LYS A 164 -15.78 53.91 -0.33
N CYS A 165 -15.58 53.42 0.89
CA CYS A 165 -16.21 53.96 2.09
C CYS A 165 -15.29 54.87 2.90
N GLN A 166 -14.00 54.92 2.55
CA GLN A 166 -12.94 55.67 3.19
C GLN A 166 -12.83 55.41 4.71
N LYS A 167 -13.18 54.19 5.15
CA LYS A 167 -13.11 53.76 6.55
C LYS A 167 -12.89 52.25 6.68
N HIS A 168 -12.40 51.83 7.84
CA HIS A 168 -12.29 50.42 8.23
C HIS A 168 -13.68 49.83 8.46
N ARG A 169 -13.90 48.62 7.94
CA ARG A 169 -15.15 47.85 8.07
C ARG A 169 -14.83 46.36 8.01
N ASP A 170 -15.77 45.55 8.49
CA ASP A 170 -15.76 44.10 8.28
C ASP A 170 -15.76 43.77 6.79
N HIS A 171 -14.99 42.77 6.41
CA HIS A 171 -14.94 42.24 5.06
C HIS A 171 -15.20 40.73 5.08
N SER A 172 -15.74 40.25 3.97
CA SER A 172 -15.96 38.83 3.74
C SER A 172 -15.12 38.36 2.57
N LYS A 173 -14.61 37.14 2.67
CA LYS A 173 -13.75 36.52 1.66
C LYS A 173 -14.34 35.17 1.29
N SER A 174 -14.33 34.86 0.01
CA SER A 174 -14.69 33.53 -0.51
C SER A 174 -13.67 33.12 -1.54
N PHE A 175 -13.52 31.80 -1.69
CA PHE A 175 -12.68 31.21 -2.72
C PHE A 175 -13.57 30.47 -3.72
N GLU A 176 -13.36 30.77 -5.00
CA GLU A 176 -14.09 30.13 -6.09
C GLU A 176 -13.09 29.62 -7.14
N THR A 177 -13.28 28.37 -7.57
CA THR A 177 -12.54 27.82 -8.72
C THR A 177 -13.30 28.09 -10.01
N PHE A 178 -12.82 29.06 -10.79
CA PHE A 178 -13.45 29.44 -12.07
C PHE A 178 -13.15 28.49 -13.23
N ARG A 179 -12.01 27.79 -13.19
CA ARG A 179 -11.63 26.76 -14.17
C ARG A 179 -10.89 25.61 -13.47
N PRO A 180 -11.31 24.36 -13.67
CA PRO A 180 -10.61 23.22 -13.08
C PRO A 180 -9.25 23.00 -13.78
N PRO A 181 -8.17 22.73 -13.03
CA PRO A 181 -6.90 22.37 -13.62
C PRO A 181 -6.97 20.96 -14.24
N PRO A 182 -6.11 20.62 -15.22
CA PRO A 182 -6.01 19.25 -15.74
C PRO A 182 -5.67 18.21 -14.67
N ILE A 183 -4.96 18.62 -13.62
CA ILE A 183 -4.65 17.81 -12.44
C ILE A 183 -4.86 18.68 -11.21
N LEU A 184 -5.71 18.23 -10.29
CA LEU A 184 -5.97 18.89 -9.00
C LEU A 184 -5.22 18.14 -7.90
N THR A 185 -4.39 18.85 -7.14
CA THR A 185 -3.69 18.33 -5.96
C THR A 185 -4.30 18.95 -4.70
N ILE A 186 -4.60 18.14 -3.69
CA ILE A 186 -5.22 18.56 -2.41
C ILE A 186 -4.25 18.19 -1.27
N GLN A 187 -3.98 19.13 -0.36
CA GLN A 187 -3.11 18.97 0.81
C GLN A 187 -3.92 19.11 2.10
#